data_AF-A0A3N5ILK4-F1
#
_entry.id   AF-A0A3N5ILK4-F1
#
_cell.length_a   1.000
_cell.length_b   1.000
_cell.length_c   1.000
_cell.angle_alpha   90.00
_cell.angle_beta   90.00
_cell.angle_gamma   90.00
#
_symmetry.space_group_name_H-M   'P 1'
#
loop_
_entity.id
_entity.type
_entity.pdbx_description
1 polymer ?
#
loop_
_entity_poly.entity_id
_entity_poly.type
_entity_poly.pdbx_seq_one_letter_code
_entity_poly.pdbx_strand_id
1 'polypeptide(L)' 'METVGAYEAKTHLPKLLERVAGGERILITKHGLPVAV' A
#
# COMPACT_ATOMS: atom_id res chain seq x y z
N MET A 1 6.25 0.71 -8.52
CA MET A 1 5.34 -0.34 -8.03
C MET A 1 5.88 -0.78 -6.68
N GLU A 2 5.48 -0.07 -5.65
CA GLU A 2 5.95 -0.31 -4.28
C GLU A 2 5.12 -1.42 -3.64
N THR A 3 5.74 -2.23 -2.78
CA THR A 3 5.03 -3.29 -2.03
C THR A 3 5.08 -2.95 -0.55
N VAL A 4 3.90 -2.89 0.08
CA VAL A 4 3.75 -2.50 1.48
C VAL A 4 2.99 -3.59 2.22
N GLY A 5 3.40 -3.92 3.44
CA GLY A 5 2.66 -4.84 4.29
C GLY A 5 1.38 -4.21 4.82
N ALA A 6 0.31 -4.98 5.04
CA ALA A 6 -0.98 -4.49 5.52
C ALA A 6 -0.87 -3.80 6.89
N TYR A 7 0.10 -4.21 7.71
CA TYR A 7 0.37 -3.61 9.02
C TYR A 7 1.03 -2.22 8.90
N GLU A 8 1.92 -2.06 7.93
CA GLU A 8 2.54 -0.78 7.62
C GLU A 8 1.53 0.13 6.91
N ALA A 9 0.76 -0.43 5.96
CA ALA A 9 -0.26 0.28 5.22
C ALA A 9 -1.33 0.89 6.13
N LYS A 10 -1.83 0.15 7.14
CA LYS A 10 -2.79 0.72 8.09
C LYS A 10 -2.21 1.84 8.96
N THR A 11 -0.89 1.88 9.15
CA THR A 11 -0.20 2.88 9.97
C THR A 11 0.09 4.16 9.16
N HIS A 12 0.39 4.01 7.87
CA HIS A 12 0.74 5.12 6.98
C HIS A 12 -0.30 5.39 5.89
N LEU A 13 -1.54 4.95 6.11
CA LEU A 13 -2.60 4.99 5.11
C LEU A 13 -2.79 6.38 4.46
N PRO A 14 -2.83 7.51 5.21
CA PRO A 14 -3.01 8.82 4.60
C PRO A 14 -1.93 9.15 3.55
N LYS A 15 -0.65 8.91 3.89
CA LYS A 15 0.48 9.15 2.98
C LYS A 15 0.43 8.24 1.75
N LEU A 16 0.01 6.99 1.92
CA LEU A 16 -0.13 6.06 0.80
C LEU A 16 -1.26 6.49 -0.15
N LEU A 17 -2.36 7.01 0.38
CA LEU A 17 -3.47 7.53 -0.43
C LEU A 17 -3.07 8.77 -1.23
N GLU A 18 -2.30 9.70 -0.66
CA GLU A 18 -1.77 10.86 -1.39
C GLU A 18 -0.92 10.44 -2.59
N ARG A 19 -0.08 9.42 -2.40
CA ARG A 19 0.77 8.86 -3.46
C ARG A 19 -0.06 8.18 -4.57
N VAL A 20 -1.06 7.37 -4.17
CA VAL A 20 -1.98 6.73 -5.12
C VAL A 20 -2.80 7.77 -5.88
N ALA A 21 -3.24 8.84 -5.22
CA ALA A 21 -3.93 9.96 -5.87
C ALA A 21 -3.03 10.68 -6.90
N GLY A 22 -1.71 10.70 -6.67
CA GLY A 22 -0.71 11.15 -7.64
C GLY A 22 -0.48 10.20 -8.82
N GLY A 23 -1.17 9.06 -8.88
CA GLY A 23 -1.09 8.06 -9.95
C GLY A 23 -0.15 6.89 -9.65
N GLU A 24 0.39 6.80 -8.43
CA GLU A 24 1.22 5.66 -8.04
C GLU A 24 0.37 4.39 -7.81
N ARG A 25 0.94 3.22 -8.09
CA ARG A 25 0.34 1.92 -7.78
C ARG A 25 1.14 1.21 -6.69
N ILE A 26 0.44 0.75 -5.66
CA ILE A 26 1.03 0.20 -4.45
C ILE A 26 0.40 -1.16 -4.16
N LEU A 27 1.23 -2.20 -4.20
CA LEU A 27 0.81 -3.55 -3.87
C LEU A 27 0.74 -3.70 -2.35
N ILE A 28 -0.43 -3.99 -1.80
CA ILE A 28 -0.58 -4.30 -0.38
C ILE A 28 -0.51 -5.82 -0.19
N THR A 29 0.34 -6.26 0.74
CA THR A 29 0.47 -7.67 1.11
C THR A 29 -0.01 -7.93 2.53
N LYS A 30 -0.54 -9.11 2.83
CA LYS A 30 -0.90 -9.55 4.18
C LYS A 30 -0.21 -10.88 4.46
N HIS A 31 0.66 -10.92 5.48
CA HIS A 31 1.52 -12.08 5.76
C HIS A 31 2.32 -12.55 4.53
N GLY A 32 2.81 -11.61 3.72
CA GLY A 32 3.56 -11.89 2.49
C GLY A 32 2.71 -12.23 1.27
N LEU A 33 1.38 -12.36 1.41
CA LEU A 33 0.48 -12.65 0.31
C LEU A 33 -0.11 -11.36 -0.28
N PRO A 34 -0.08 -11.14 -1.61
CA PRO A 34 -0.69 -9.96 -2.22
C PRO A 34 -2.21 -9.96 -2.06
N VAL A 35 -2.79 -8.83 -1.64
CA VAL A 35 -4.23 -8.69 -1.38
C VAL A 35 -4.89 -7.50 -2.05
N ALA A 36 -4.14 -6.47 -2.45
CA ALA A 36 -4.66 -5.30 -3.17
C ALA A 36 -3.58 -4.65 -4.03
N VAL A 37 -3.98 -3.91 -5.08
CA VAL A 37 -3.11 -3.16 -6.01
C VAL A 37 -3.64 -1.76 -6.26
#